data_AF-A0A2H0IKK2-F1
#
_entry.id   AF-A0A2H0IKK2-F1
#
_cell.length_a   1.000
_cell.length_b   1.000
_cell.length_c   1.000
_cell.angle_alpha   90.00
_cell.angle_beta   90.00
_cell.angle_gamma   90.00
#
_symmetry.space_group_name_H-M   'P 1'
#
loop_
_entity.id
_entity.type
_entity.pdbx_description
1 polymer ?
#
loop_
_entity_poly.entity_id
_entity_poly.type
_entity_poly.pdbx_seq_one_letter_code
_entity_poly.pdbx_strand_id
1 'polypeptide(L)'
;LFLLVFPAITNGEYLTVLQPLVSKIYNPEIGVGYIFIANLIANSLYIPLLYKELLEIKIRFNWVAFKPILNYSFPIFLMGLAAMFNDQGYSILFNFLFENPEEQIGVYGSAFKLSVLMMLGIQAFRYAGEPFFFSHAQNQQAPALFAKVMHYFVIFNIAIMVAIAVNIELIADIFLGRPEYKAALYVLPVLLLSKLFFGVYVNLSVWFKIKDKTIYGTYFTLIGAVITLAGHLFLVTIPSVGYFGSAISALVCYAVMCIMCYFKGRKVFAVPYNFKKLAIYLAIAMAIIYASNPIALDNSWLQYGLDLVITVAFLVFLYLLEGRNFKYKSVSTDR
;
A
#
# COMPACT_ATOMS: atom_id res chain seq x y z
N LEU A 1 0.36 -10.43 23.24
CA LEU A 1 0.81 -10.55 24.65
C LEU A 1 0.47 -9.30 25.46
N PHE A 2 1.16 -8.18 25.28
CA PHE A 2 1.02 -6.98 26.13
C PHE A 2 -0.37 -6.29 26.13
N LEU A 3 -1.13 -6.36 25.04
CA LEU A 3 -2.41 -5.62 24.92
C LEU A 3 -3.67 -6.45 25.18
N LEU A 4 -3.54 -7.77 25.29
CA LEU A 4 -4.70 -8.68 25.34
C LEU A 4 -4.53 -9.77 26.39
N VAL A 5 -3.37 -10.43 26.41
CA VAL A 5 -3.08 -11.55 27.31
C VAL A 5 -2.67 -11.06 28.70
N PHE A 6 -1.73 -10.12 28.80
CA PHE A 6 -1.27 -9.61 30.10
C PHE A 6 -2.32 -8.80 30.86
N PRO A 7 -3.14 -7.94 30.22
CA PRO A 7 -4.27 -7.30 30.88
C PRO A 7 -5.28 -8.33 31.41
N ALA A 8 -5.66 -9.34 30.59
CA ALA A 8 -6.60 -10.39 30.99
C ALA A 8 -6.09 -11.25 32.16
N ILE A 9 -4.80 -11.57 32.19
CA ILE A 9 -4.17 -12.30 33.32
C ILE A 9 -4.16 -11.43 34.59
N THR A 10 -3.81 -10.15 34.46
CA THR A 10 -3.75 -9.20 35.59
C THR A 10 -5.15 -8.94 36.18
N ASN A 11 -6.18 -8.91 35.32
CA ASN A 11 -7.59 -8.77 35.72
C ASN A 11 -8.20 -10.07 36.27
N GLY A 12 -7.49 -11.19 36.21
CA GLY A 12 -7.92 -12.47 36.77
C GLY A 12 -8.87 -13.28 35.90
N GLU A 13 -8.99 -12.98 34.61
CA GLU A 13 -9.89 -13.69 33.69
C GLU A 13 -9.37 -15.09 33.32
N TYR A 14 -8.06 -15.26 33.14
CA TYR A 14 -7.41 -16.54 32.81
C TYR A 14 -6.00 -16.64 33.41
N LEU A 15 -5.51 -17.87 33.64
CA LEU A 15 -4.13 -18.18 34.07
C LEU A 15 -3.66 -17.37 35.30
N THR A 16 -4.48 -17.31 36.35
CA THR A 16 -4.22 -16.59 37.61
C THR A 16 -2.89 -16.96 38.28
N VAL A 17 -2.40 -18.19 38.07
CA VAL A 17 -1.09 -18.66 38.56
C VAL A 17 0.08 -17.83 38.01
N LEU A 18 -0.05 -17.22 36.83
CA LEU A 18 0.98 -16.41 36.20
C LEU A 18 0.93 -14.92 36.58
N GLN A 19 -0.07 -14.49 37.36
CA GLN A 19 -0.19 -13.11 37.82
C GLN A 19 1.08 -12.51 38.46
N PRO A 20 1.78 -13.18 39.40
CA PRO A 20 2.97 -12.60 40.02
C PRO A 20 4.15 -12.44 39.05
N LEU A 21 4.16 -13.16 37.93
CA LEU A 21 5.17 -13.03 36.88
C LEU A 21 4.77 -11.95 35.88
N VAL A 22 3.48 -11.86 35.52
CA VAL A 22 2.95 -10.83 34.64
C VAL A 22 3.03 -9.45 35.29
N SER A 23 2.72 -9.31 36.59
CA SER A 23 2.78 -8.02 37.31
C SER A 23 4.19 -7.42 37.42
N LYS A 24 5.25 -8.23 37.28
CA LYS A 24 6.64 -7.74 37.22
C LYS A 24 7.03 -7.18 35.85
N ILE A 25 6.36 -7.62 34.79
CA ILE A 25 6.72 -7.31 33.39
C ILE A 25 5.73 -6.32 32.77
N TYR A 26 4.49 -6.36 33.24
CA TYR A 26 3.36 -5.57 32.75
C TYR A 26 2.96 -4.50 33.77
N ASN A 27 3.15 -3.24 33.42
CA ASN A 27 2.60 -2.07 34.07
C ASN A 27 1.44 -1.53 33.20
N PRO A 28 0.19 -1.57 33.69
CA PRO A 28 -0.97 -1.05 32.99
C PRO A 28 -0.84 0.41 32.52
N GLU A 29 -0.09 1.25 33.24
CA GLU A 29 0.09 2.67 32.92
C GLU A 29 0.82 2.92 31.60
N ILE A 30 1.63 1.95 31.12
CA ILE A 30 2.36 2.08 29.85
C ILE A 30 1.40 1.97 28.65
N GLY A 31 0.28 1.25 28.77
CA GLY A 31 -0.77 1.17 27.76
C GLY A 31 -0.26 0.87 26.34
N VAL A 32 -0.54 1.77 25.39
CA VAL A 32 -0.08 1.68 23.99
C VAL A 32 1.45 1.77 23.83
N GLY A 33 2.18 2.24 24.84
CA GLY A 33 3.64 2.24 24.90
C GLY A 33 4.26 0.86 24.67
N TYR A 34 3.53 -0.21 25.02
CA TYR A 34 3.98 -1.59 24.77
C TYR A 34 4.11 -1.96 23.29
N ILE A 35 3.40 -1.26 22.39
CA ILE A 35 3.57 -1.43 20.95
C ILE A 35 4.99 -1.03 20.56
N PHE A 36 5.49 0.09 21.10
CA PHE A 36 6.85 0.57 20.84
C PHE A 36 7.90 -0.34 21.46
N ILE A 37 7.71 -0.80 22.70
CA ILE A 37 8.63 -1.72 23.37
C ILE A 37 8.73 -3.04 22.60
N ALA A 38 7.59 -3.61 22.18
CA ALA A 38 7.59 -4.83 21.37
C ALA A 38 8.32 -4.64 20.03
N ASN A 39 8.12 -3.51 19.37
CA ASN A 39 8.81 -3.18 18.13
C ASN A 39 10.33 -3.00 18.34
N LEU A 40 10.73 -2.33 19.42
CA LEU A 40 12.12 -2.16 19.80
C LEU A 40 12.79 -3.52 20.05
N ILE A 41 12.18 -4.39 20.85
CA ILE A 41 12.69 -5.74 21.13
C ILE A 41 12.83 -6.53 19.82
N ALA A 42 11.79 -6.52 18.96
CA ALA A 42 11.83 -7.21 17.67
C ALA A 42 12.99 -6.74 16.79
N ASN A 43 13.21 -5.43 16.69
CA ASN A 43 14.32 -4.88 15.91
C ASN A 43 15.69 -5.14 16.57
N SER A 44 15.78 -5.09 17.89
CA SER A 44 17.02 -5.39 18.62
C SER A 44 17.45 -6.85 18.44
N LEU A 45 16.50 -7.78 18.24
CA LEU A 45 16.82 -9.19 17.97
C LEU A 45 17.54 -9.42 16.64
N TYR A 46 17.54 -8.47 15.70
CA TYR A 46 18.35 -8.58 14.50
C TYR A 46 19.86 -8.54 14.78
N ILE A 47 20.29 -7.79 15.80
CA ILE A 47 21.71 -7.66 16.17
C ILE A 47 22.32 -9.01 16.59
N PRO A 48 21.77 -9.76 17.57
CA PRO A 48 22.29 -11.07 17.91
C PRO A 48 22.06 -12.10 16.80
N LEU A 49 21.06 -11.93 15.93
CA LEU A 49 20.85 -12.85 14.81
C LEU A 49 21.92 -12.70 13.73
N LEU A 50 22.34 -11.47 13.43
CA LEU A 50 23.32 -11.12 12.40
C LEU A 50 24.71 -10.85 12.98
N TYR A 51 24.99 -11.34 14.18
CA TYR A 51 26.20 -10.97 14.91
C TYR A 51 27.48 -11.38 14.17
N LYS A 52 27.46 -12.51 13.45
CA LYS A 52 28.63 -13.01 12.70
C LYS A 52 28.95 -12.09 11.53
N GLU A 53 27.93 -11.75 10.76
CA GLU A 53 28.03 -10.87 9.60
C GLU A 53 28.49 -9.47 10.03
N LEU A 54 27.98 -8.96 11.17
CA LEU A 54 28.40 -7.68 11.73
C LEU A 54 29.88 -7.67 12.16
N LEU A 55 30.40 -8.79 12.69
CA LEU A 55 31.81 -8.91 13.09
C LEU A 55 32.77 -8.97 11.89
N GLU A 56 32.28 -9.39 10.71
CA GLU A 56 33.08 -9.41 9.47
C GLU A 56 33.25 -8.02 8.83
N ILE A 57 32.45 -7.03 9.24
CA ILE A 57 32.49 -5.68 8.69
C ILE A 57 33.79 -4.96 9.08
N LYS A 58 34.66 -4.75 8.10
CA LYS A 58 35.86 -3.91 8.25
C LYS A 58 35.54 -2.48 7.80
N ILE A 59 35.32 -1.58 8.76
CA ILE A 59 35.04 -0.17 8.49
C ILE A 59 36.29 0.47 7.85
N ARG A 60 36.22 0.79 6.56
CA ARG A 60 37.25 1.55 5.82
C ARG A 60 36.57 2.67 5.05
N PHE A 61 36.89 3.91 5.41
CA PHE A 61 36.31 5.08 4.76
C PHE A 61 37.20 5.54 3.61
N ASN A 62 36.66 5.58 2.39
CA ASN A 62 37.34 6.09 1.20
C ASN A 62 36.49 7.16 0.54
N TRP A 63 36.93 8.41 0.61
CA TRP A 63 36.19 9.55 0.06
C TRP A 63 36.01 9.48 -1.47
N VAL A 64 37.00 8.93 -2.18
CA VAL A 64 36.95 8.76 -3.64
C VAL A 64 35.84 7.81 -4.05
N ALA A 65 35.63 6.73 -3.30
CA ALA A 65 34.53 5.78 -3.52
C ALA A 65 33.19 6.30 -2.97
N PHE A 66 33.22 7.05 -1.87
CA PHE A 66 32.02 7.57 -1.19
C PHE A 66 31.29 8.64 -2.02
N LYS A 67 32.02 9.56 -2.67
CA LYS A 67 31.43 10.70 -3.39
C LYS A 67 30.48 10.26 -4.53
N PRO A 68 30.83 9.31 -5.43
CA PRO A 68 29.91 8.79 -6.43
C PRO A 68 28.66 8.12 -5.83
N ILE A 69 28.85 7.33 -4.76
CA ILE A 69 27.74 6.65 -4.06
C ILE A 69 26.78 7.69 -3.48
N LEU A 70 27.29 8.74 -2.86
CA LEU A 70 26.47 9.81 -2.29
C LEU A 70 25.69 10.55 -3.36
N ASN A 71 26.33 10.94 -4.47
CA ASN A 71 25.66 11.62 -5.58
C ASN A 71 24.54 10.79 -6.21
N TYR A 72 24.71 9.46 -6.27
CA TYR A 72 23.68 8.55 -6.77
C TYR A 72 22.56 8.30 -5.75
N SER A 73 22.93 8.13 -4.48
CA SER A 73 22.00 7.77 -3.40
C SER A 73 21.19 8.96 -2.93
N PHE A 74 21.69 10.19 -3.04
CA PHE A 74 21.01 11.39 -2.55
C PHE A 74 19.66 11.66 -3.26
N PRO A 75 19.56 11.61 -4.60
CA PRO A 75 18.25 11.67 -5.28
C PRO A 75 17.30 10.54 -4.90
N ILE A 76 17.82 9.33 -4.68
CA ILE A 76 17.03 8.15 -4.27
C ILE A 76 16.52 8.34 -2.84
N PHE A 77 17.34 8.91 -1.96
CA PHE A 77 16.96 9.28 -0.60
C PHE A 77 15.82 10.30 -0.59
N LEU A 78 15.94 11.39 -1.36
CA LEU A 78 14.86 12.37 -1.50
C LEU A 78 13.58 11.76 -2.10
N MET A 79 13.74 10.87 -3.07
CA MET A 79 12.62 10.12 -3.65
C MET A 79 11.92 9.25 -2.59
N GLY A 80 12.69 8.58 -1.73
CA GLY A 80 12.19 7.78 -0.62
C GLY A 80 11.42 8.60 0.41
N LEU A 81 12.00 9.73 0.85
CA LEU A 81 11.33 10.65 1.77
C LEU A 81 10.02 11.20 1.21
N ALA A 82 10.04 11.65 -0.05
CA ALA A 82 8.85 12.14 -0.72
C ALA A 82 7.79 11.05 -0.87
N ALA A 83 8.19 9.82 -1.22
CA ALA A 83 7.26 8.69 -1.31
C ALA A 83 6.63 8.34 0.06
N MET A 84 7.41 8.37 1.15
CA MET A 84 6.90 8.17 2.51
C MET A 84 5.91 9.27 2.89
N PHE A 85 6.22 10.53 2.56
CA PHE A 85 5.32 11.65 2.80
C PHE A 85 4.02 11.56 1.98
N ASN A 86 4.08 11.09 0.73
CA ASN A 86 2.87 10.89 -0.08
C ASN A 86 1.96 9.80 0.49
N ASP A 87 2.54 8.78 1.12
CA ASP A 87 1.82 7.63 1.66
C ASP A 87 1.25 7.89 3.06
N GLN A 88 2.07 8.46 3.95
CA GLN A 88 1.78 8.62 5.39
C GLN A 88 1.84 10.07 5.87
N GLY A 89 1.95 11.05 4.97
CA GLY A 89 2.02 12.47 5.34
C GLY A 89 0.82 12.95 6.17
N TYR A 90 -0.34 12.29 6.03
CA TYR A 90 -1.52 12.58 6.85
C TYR A 90 -1.23 12.51 8.35
N SER A 91 -0.37 11.58 8.80
CA SER A 91 -0.08 11.38 10.23
C SER A 91 0.72 12.54 10.82
N ILE A 92 1.40 13.31 9.97
CA ILE A 92 2.10 14.54 10.36
C ILE A 92 1.15 15.72 10.22
N LEU A 93 0.51 15.86 9.05
CA LEU A 93 -0.30 17.02 8.69
C LEU A 93 -1.52 17.17 9.58
N PHE A 94 -2.14 16.08 10.03
CA PHE A 94 -3.32 16.16 10.90
C PHE A 94 -3.03 16.83 12.25
N ASN A 95 -1.79 16.75 12.76
CA ASN A 95 -1.38 17.48 13.97
C ASN A 95 -1.45 19.00 13.83
N PHE A 96 -1.41 19.51 12.60
CA PHE A 96 -1.46 20.94 12.31
C PHE A 96 -2.82 21.40 11.80
N LEU A 97 -3.71 20.46 11.45
CA LEU A 97 -4.99 20.73 10.79
C LEU A 97 -6.21 20.49 11.67
N PHE A 98 -6.08 19.68 12.73
CA PHE A 98 -7.18 19.33 13.63
C PHE A 98 -6.84 19.67 15.08
N GLU A 99 -7.85 20.06 15.85
CA GLU A 99 -7.72 20.34 17.29
C GLU A 99 -7.48 19.05 18.12
N ASN A 100 -8.09 17.93 17.70
CA ASN A 100 -7.94 16.61 18.33
C ASN A 100 -7.19 15.63 17.39
N PRO A 101 -5.90 15.85 17.09
CA PRO A 101 -5.22 15.14 16.02
C PRO A 101 -5.08 13.64 16.29
N GLU A 102 -4.89 13.21 17.54
CA GLU A 102 -4.73 11.79 17.88
C GLU A 102 -5.95 10.96 17.52
N GLU A 103 -7.15 11.48 17.80
CA GLU A 103 -8.41 10.84 17.46
C GLU A 103 -8.58 10.74 15.95
N GLN A 104 -8.36 11.85 15.22
CA GLN A 104 -8.52 11.91 13.77
C GLN A 104 -7.51 11.02 13.04
N ILE A 105 -6.27 10.96 13.53
CA ILE A 105 -5.23 10.05 13.03
C ILE A 105 -5.62 8.59 13.30
N GLY A 106 -6.22 8.29 14.46
CA GLY A 106 -6.73 6.97 14.80
C GLY A 106 -7.85 6.51 13.86
N VAL A 107 -8.85 7.37 13.63
CA VAL A 107 -10.03 7.10 12.80
C VAL A 107 -9.67 7.02 11.31
N TYR A 108 -8.86 7.93 10.78
CA TYR A 108 -8.40 7.80 9.39
C TYR A 108 -7.41 6.64 9.24
N GLY A 109 -6.56 6.42 10.24
CA GLY A 109 -5.59 5.34 10.29
C GLY A 109 -6.22 3.95 10.27
N SER A 110 -7.42 3.76 10.81
CA SER A 110 -8.15 2.48 10.72
C SER A 110 -8.56 2.17 9.27
N ALA A 111 -9.13 3.14 8.56
CA ALA A 111 -9.44 3.00 7.13
C ALA A 111 -8.16 2.78 6.32
N PHE A 112 -7.10 3.55 6.59
CA PHE A 112 -5.81 3.39 5.91
C PHE A 112 -5.21 1.99 6.13
N LYS A 113 -5.30 1.42 7.34
CA LYS A 113 -4.83 0.05 7.63
C LYS A 113 -5.51 -1.00 6.76
N LEU A 114 -6.79 -0.85 6.44
CA LEU A 114 -7.47 -1.78 5.53
C LEU A 114 -6.92 -1.70 4.10
N SER A 115 -6.48 -0.51 3.66
CA SER A 115 -5.81 -0.35 2.36
C SER A 115 -4.42 -1.01 2.29
N VAL A 116 -3.79 -1.30 3.43
CA VAL A 116 -2.47 -1.96 3.48
C VAL A 116 -2.53 -3.36 2.87
N LEU A 117 -3.68 -4.05 2.92
CA LEU A 117 -3.86 -5.35 2.26
C LEU A 117 -3.52 -5.29 0.76
N MET A 118 -3.94 -4.22 0.09
CA MET A 118 -3.59 -3.98 -1.31
C MET A 118 -2.10 -3.67 -1.46
N MET A 119 -1.55 -2.88 -0.54
CA MET A 119 -0.13 -2.53 -0.53
C MET A 119 0.77 -3.76 -0.42
N LEU A 120 0.38 -4.79 0.36
CA LEU A 120 1.13 -6.04 0.46
C LEU A 120 1.30 -6.73 -0.92
N GLY A 121 0.25 -6.75 -1.73
CA GLY A 121 0.30 -7.26 -3.10
C GLY A 121 1.24 -6.44 -4.00
N ILE A 122 1.20 -5.11 -3.88
CA ILE A 122 2.09 -4.20 -4.62
C ILE A 122 3.56 -4.42 -4.21
N GLN A 123 3.83 -4.62 -2.92
CA GLN A 123 5.19 -4.81 -2.41
C GLN A 123 5.77 -6.17 -2.82
N ALA A 124 4.97 -7.24 -2.73
CA ALA A 124 5.37 -8.56 -3.23
C ALA A 124 5.70 -8.51 -4.73
N PHE A 125 4.86 -7.83 -5.52
CA PHE A 125 5.14 -7.59 -6.93
C PHE A 125 6.43 -6.79 -7.13
N ARG A 126 6.67 -5.73 -6.36
CA ARG A 126 7.88 -4.92 -6.49
C ARG A 126 9.15 -5.74 -6.24
N TYR A 127 9.16 -6.60 -5.22
CA TYR A 127 10.30 -7.46 -4.91
C TYR A 127 10.60 -8.49 -6.00
N ALA A 128 9.56 -9.10 -6.59
CA ALA A 128 9.74 -10.04 -7.70
C ALA A 128 9.99 -9.33 -9.05
N GLY A 129 9.36 -8.18 -9.24
CA GLY A 129 9.30 -7.44 -10.49
C GLY A 129 10.63 -6.79 -10.83
N GLU A 130 11.29 -6.12 -9.88
CA GLU A 130 12.58 -5.46 -10.14
C GLU A 130 13.60 -6.42 -10.79
N PRO A 131 13.98 -7.57 -10.20
CA PRO A 131 14.93 -8.50 -10.83
C PRO A 131 14.42 -9.07 -12.17
N PHE A 132 13.11 -9.30 -12.31
CA PHE A 132 12.50 -9.75 -13.56
C PHE A 132 12.64 -8.70 -14.69
N PHE A 133 12.33 -7.44 -14.40
CA PHE A 133 12.41 -6.36 -15.37
C PHE A 133 13.85 -6.08 -15.79
N PHE A 134 14.81 -6.11 -14.85
CA PHE A 134 16.22 -5.91 -15.16
C PHE A 134 16.81 -7.06 -15.99
N SER A 135 16.50 -8.31 -15.66
CA SER A 135 16.99 -9.48 -16.41
C SER A 135 16.45 -9.54 -17.85
N HIS A 136 15.26 -9.01 -18.10
CA HIS A 136 14.63 -9.00 -19.43
C HIS A 136 14.79 -7.68 -20.17
N ALA A 137 15.43 -6.67 -19.59
CA ALA A 137 15.52 -5.31 -20.15
C ALA A 137 16.21 -5.22 -21.51
N GLN A 138 17.15 -6.15 -21.80
CA GLN A 138 17.91 -6.18 -23.05
C GLN A 138 17.19 -6.96 -24.16
N ASN A 139 16.08 -7.66 -23.86
CA ASN A 139 15.33 -8.42 -24.85
C ASN A 139 14.53 -7.50 -25.77
N GLN A 140 14.55 -7.79 -27.08
CA GLN A 140 13.76 -7.03 -28.06
C GLN A 140 12.24 -7.10 -27.79
N GLN A 141 11.77 -8.17 -27.16
CA GLN A 141 10.36 -8.36 -26.77
C GLN A 141 10.00 -7.75 -25.40
N ALA A 142 10.95 -7.11 -24.70
CA ALA A 142 10.75 -6.55 -23.37
C ALA A 142 9.53 -5.61 -23.27
N PRO A 143 9.28 -4.68 -24.23
CA PRO A 143 8.12 -3.80 -24.14
C PRO A 143 6.78 -4.57 -24.15
N ALA A 144 6.62 -5.57 -25.01
CA ALA A 144 5.39 -6.36 -25.06
C ALA A 144 5.19 -7.20 -23.79
N LEU A 145 6.29 -7.76 -23.25
CA LEU A 145 6.26 -8.49 -21.99
C LEU A 145 5.87 -7.57 -20.82
N PHE A 146 6.43 -6.37 -20.75
CA PHE A 146 6.14 -5.42 -19.67
C PHE A 146 4.70 -4.92 -19.76
N ALA A 147 4.17 -4.72 -20.97
CA ALA A 147 2.76 -4.41 -21.17
C ALA A 147 1.84 -5.52 -20.64
N LYS A 148 2.21 -6.79 -20.86
CA LYS A 148 1.45 -7.96 -20.38
C LYS A 148 1.51 -8.07 -18.85
N VAL A 149 2.68 -7.89 -18.26
CA VAL A 149 2.85 -7.89 -16.79
C VAL A 149 2.01 -6.80 -16.15
N MET A 150 2.08 -5.58 -16.69
CA MET A 150 1.27 -4.45 -16.24
C MET A 150 -0.24 -4.74 -16.33
N HIS A 151 -0.69 -5.33 -17.43
CA HIS A 151 -2.10 -5.67 -17.64
C HIS A 151 -2.63 -6.61 -16.55
N TYR A 152 -1.95 -7.74 -16.31
CA TYR A 152 -2.37 -8.69 -15.27
C TYR A 152 -2.17 -8.16 -13.86
N PHE A 153 -1.13 -7.37 -13.62
CA PHE A 153 -0.92 -6.70 -12.34
C PHE A 153 -2.10 -5.78 -12.01
N VAL A 154 -2.55 -4.95 -12.96
CA VAL A 154 -3.68 -4.05 -12.74
C VAL A 154 -4.98 -4.83 -12.54
N ILE A 155 -5.24 -5.87 -13.33
CA ILE A 155 -6.42 -6.74 -13.13
C ILE A 155 -6.43 -7.37 -11.73
N PHE A 156 -5.29 -7.90 -11.29
CA PHE A 156 -5.15 -8.49 -9.96
C PHE A 156 -5.42 -7.46 -8.84
N ASN A 157 -4.90 -6.24 -9.00
CA ASN A 157 -5.15 -5.17 -8.03
C ASN A 157 -6.61 -4.68 -8.06
N ILE A 158 -7.27 -4.65 -9.22
CA ILE A 158 -8.71 -4.37 -9.32
C ILE A 158 -9.53 -5.46 -8.62
N ALA A 159 -9.15 -6.74 -8.77
CA ALA A 159 -9.78 -7.85 -8.06
C ALA A 159 -9.66 -7.70 -6.53
N ILE A 160 -8.48 -7.36 -6.03
CA ILE A 160 -8.26 -7.06 -4.61
C ILE A 160 -9.10 -5.86 -4.17
N MET A 161 -9.14 -4.79 -4.97
CA MET A 161 -9.92 -3.59 -4.65
C MET A 161 -11.40 -3.91 -4.47
N VAL A 162 -12.00 -4.69 -5.38
CA VAL A 162 -13.41 -5.12 -5.25
C VAL A 162 -13.59 -6.01 -4.03
N ALA A 163 -12.70 -6.99 -3.82
CA ALA A 163 -12.78 -7.89 -2.67
C ALA A 163 -12.72 -7.15 -1.33
N ILE A 164 -11.90 -6.11 -1.20
CA ILE A 164 -11.82 -5.32 0.03
C ILE A 164 -12.98 -4.34 0.15
N ALA A 165 -13.31 -3.61 -0.92
CA ALA A 165 -14.30 -2.54 -0.87
C ALA A 165 -15.73 -3.06 -0.70
N VAL A 166 -16.09 -4.18 -1.35
CA VAL A 166 -17.42 -4.78 -1.22
C VAL A 166 -17.57 -5.47 0.15
N ASN A 167 -16.53 -6.17 0.64
CA ASN A 167 -16.56 -6.83 1.94
C ASN A 167 -16.07 -5.93 3.08
N ILE A 168 -16.25 -4.61 2.96
CA ILE A 168 -15.68 -3.64 3.90
C ILE A 168 -16.22 -3.83 5.32
N GLU A 169 -17.50 -4.15 5.47
CA GLU A 169 -18.13 -4.36 6.79
C GLU A 169 -17.56 -5.61 7.46
N LEU A 170 -17.51 -6.74 6.74
CA LEU A 170 -16.93 -7.99 7.23
C LEU A 170 -15.47 -7.80 7.67
N ILE A 171 -14.66 -7.15 6.83
CA ILE A 171 -13.25 -6.89 7.14
C ILE A 171 -13.15 -5.93 8.33
N ALA A 172 -13.96 -4.88 8.36
CA ALA A 172 -13.97 -3.95 9.48
C ALA A 172 -14.37 -4.64 10.79
N ASP A 173 -15.35 -5.55 10.80
CA ASP A 173 -15.75 -6.28 12.02
C ASP A 173 -14.67 -7.21 12.54
N ILE A 174 -13.88 -7.81 11.65
CA ILE A 174 -12.77 -8.70 12.03
C ILE A 174 -11.57 -7.90 12.55
N PHE A 175 -11.24 -6.77 11.91
CA PHE A 175 -10.00 -6.03 12.19
C PHE A 175 -10.18 -4.80 13.09
N LEU A 176 -11.37 -4.19 13.10
CA LEU A 176 -11.69 -2.97 13.83
C LEU A 176 -12.68 -3.29 14.95
N GLY A 177 -12.16 -3.55 16.15
CA GLY A 177 -12.97 -3.93 17.32
C GLY A 177 -13.81 -2.80 17.95
N ARG A 178 -13.82 -1.58 17.39
CA ARG A 178 -14.62 -0.44 17.91
C ARG A 178 -15.37 0.27 16.79
N PRO A 179 -16.63 0.69 17.03
CA PRO A 179 -17.46 1.36 16.02
C PRO A 179 -16.91 2.72 15.58
N GLU A 180 -16.20 3.43 16.47
CA GLU A 180 -15.55 4.72 16.18
C GLU A 180 -14.58 4.61 14.99
N TYR A 181 -13.86 3.49 14.87
CA TYR A 181 -12.92 3.24 13.77
C TYR A 181 -13.61 2.94 12.44
N LYS A 182 -14.93 2.72 12.44
CA LYS A 182 -15.73 2.53 11.22
C LYS A 182 -16.13 3.86 10.57
N ALA A 183 -16.01 4.97 11.28
CA ALA A 183 -16.45 6.29 10.81
C ALA A 183 -15.77 6.74 9.50
N ALA A 184 -14.53 6.32 9.25
CA ALA A 184 -13.80 6.64 8.02
C ALA A 184 -13.92 5.57 6.90
N LEU A 185 -14.70 4.51 7.07
CA LEU A 185 -14.77 3.43 6.08
C LEU A 185 -15.28 3.90 4.70
N TYR A 186 -16.13 4.93 4.68
CA TYR A 186 -16.62 5.52 3.43
C TYR A 186 -15.49 6.10 2.54
N VAL A 187 -14.31 6.42 3.09
CA VAL A 187 -13.16 6.89 2.31
C VAL A 187 -12.36 5.74 1.67
N LEU A 188 -12.56 4.50 2.13
CA LEU A 188 -11.73 3.35 1.76
C LEU A 188 -11.73 3.04 0.26
N PRO A 189 -12.87 3.06 -0.49
CA PRO A 189 -12.85 2.83 -1.93
C PRO A 189 -11.94 3.80 -2.69
N VAL A 190 -11.94 5.08 -2.29
CA VAL A 190 -11.07 6.10 -2.89
C VAL A 190 -9.60 5.86 -2.50
N LEU A 191 -9.34 5.42 -1.27
CA LEU A 191 -8.00 5.03 -0.84
C LEU A 191 -7.48 3.83 -1.62
N LEU A 192 -8.26 2.78 -1.81
CA LEU A 192 -7.87 1.62 -2.61
C LEU A 192 -7.60 2.02 -4.07
N LEU A 193 -8.42 2.91 -4.63
CA LEU A 193 -8.16 3.47 -5.96
C LEU A 193 -6.83 4.23 -6.01
N SER A 194 -6.51 5.02 -4.98
CA SER A 194 -5.21 5.69 -4.88
C SER A 194 -4.04 4.70 -4.83
N LYS A 195 -4.19 3.59 -4.10
CA LYS A 195 -3.18 2.51 -4.05
C LYS A 195 -3.07 1.76 -5.39
N LEU A 196 -4.16 1.61 -6.14
CA LEU A 196 -4.13 1.08 -7.51
C LEU A 196 -3.22 1.94 -8.40
N PHE A 197 -3.41 3.26 -8.37
CA PHE A 197 -2.54 4.19 -9.09
C PHE A 197 -1.10 4.12 -8.59
N PHE A 198 -0.87 3.99 -7.28
CA PHE A 198 0.49 3.77 -6.77
C PHE A 198 1.13 2.49 -7.35
N GLY A 199 0.40 1.37 -7.41
CA GLY A 199 0.88 0.13 -8.03
C GLY A 199 1.16 0.28 -9.53
N VAL A 200 0.31 1.02 -10.25
CA VAL A 200 0.52 1.40 -11.66
C VAL A 200 1.80 2.22 -11.80
N TYR A 201 2.02 3.20 -10.92
CA TYR A 201 3.24 3.99 -10.89
C TYR A 201 4.48 3.13 -10.67
N VAL A 202 4.44 2.15 -9.74
CA VAL A 202 5.57 1.23 -9.50
C VAL A 202 5.94 0.48 -10.77
N ASN A 203 4.97 -0.02 -11.53
CA ASN A 203 5.21 -0.68 -12.82
C ASN A 203 5.78 0.29 -13.87
N LEU A 204 5.20 1.48 -13.99
CA LEU A 204 5.69 2.49 -14.93
C LEU A 204 7.12 2.95 -14.57
N SER A 205 7.45 3.03 -13.29
CA SER A 205 8.75 3.53 -12.79
C SER A 205 9.97 2.74 -13.27
N VAL A 206 9.75 1.52 -13.77
CA VAL A 206 10.80 0.61 -14.26
C VAL A 206 11.65 1.25 -15.37
N TRP A 207 11.07 2.08 -16.25
CA TRP A 207 11.81 2.62 -17.39
C TRP A 207 13.00 3.50 -16.96
N PHE A 208 12.83 4.32 -15.91
CA PHE A 208 13.89 5.23 -15.49
C PHE A 208 14.94 4.52 -14.64
N LYS A 209 14.61 3.35 -14.07
CA LYS A 209 15.56 2.47 -13.40
C LYS A 209 16.44 1.73 -14.41
N ILE A 210 15.85 1.22 -15.50
CA ILE A 210 16.57 0.52 -16.58
C ILE A 210 17.47 1.46 -17.39
N LYS A 211 17.08 2.73 -17.53
CA LYS A 211 17.80 3.73 -18.34
C LYS A 211 18.71 4.64 -17.52
N ASP A 212 18.98 4.31 -16.26
CA ASP A 212 19.80 5.11 -15.33
C ASP A 212 19.37 6.58 -15.22
N LYS A 213 18.06 6.87 -15.33
CA LYS A 213 17.49 8.20 -15.19
C LYS A 213 16.66 8.35 -13.91
N THR A 214 17.16 7.78 -12.81
CA THR A 214 16.50 7.73 -11.49
C THR A 214 16.07 9.10 -10.95
N ILE A 215 16.75 10.18 -11.37
CA ILE A 215 16.37 11.56 -11.04
C ILE A 215 14.92 11.91 -11.43
N TYR A 216 14.38 11.29 -12.50
CA TYR A 216 12.96 11.49 -12.85
C TYR A 216 12.02 10.91 -11.79
N GLY A 217 12.40 9.80 -11.16
CA GLY A 217 11.67 9.25 -10.02
C GLY A 217 11.54 10.30 -8.90
N THR A 218 12.65 10.95 -8.56
CA THR A 218 12.70 12.03 -7.57
C THR A 218 11.80 13.21 -7.95
N TYR A 219 11.83 13.67 -9.21
CA TYR A 219 10.94 14.75 -9.66
C TYR A 219 9.46 14.37 -9.52
N PHE A 220 9.08 13.16 -9.93
CA PHE A 220 7.68 12.72 -9.85
C PHE A 220 7.22 12.60 -8.39
N THR A 221 8.02 11.99 -7.52
CA THR A 221 7.66 11.84 -6.09
C THR A 221 7.59 13.18 -5.37
N LEU A 222 8.50 14.12 -5.67
CA LEU A 222 8.49 15.46 -5.07
C LEU A 222 7.28 16.28 -5.51
N ILE A 223 6.91 16.21 -6.79
CA ILE A 223 5.66 16.83 -7.27
C ILE A 223 4.45 16.20 -6.57
N GLY A 224 4.46 14.87 -6.38
CA GLY A 224 3.47 14.18 -5.55
C GLY A 224 3.42 14.71 -4.11
N ALA A 225 4.58 15.03 -3.51
CA ALA A 225 4.64 15.57 -2.15
C ALA A 225 4.06 16.97 -2.06
N VAL A 226 4.32 17.81 -3.06
CA VAL A 226 3.69 19.13 -3.18
C VAL A 226 2.18 19.01 -3.33
N ILE A 227 1.70 18.07 -4.16
CA ILE A 227 0.26 17.83 -4.33
C ILE A 227 -0.36 17.31 -3.04
N THR A 228 0.30 16.40 -2.33
CA THR A 228 -0.16 15.86 -1.06
C THR A 228 -0.28 16.97 -0.03
N LEU A 229 0.76 17.81 0.11
CA LEU A 229 0.76 18.95 1.01
C LEU A 229 -0.37 19.94 0.65
N ALA A 230 -0.45 20.36 -0.61
CA ALA A 230 -1.48 21.29 -1.08
C ALA A 230 -2.88 20.71 -0.87
N GLY A 231 -3.10 19.44 -1.20
CA GLY A 231 -4.37 18.76 -1.03
C GLY A 231 -4.82 18.73 0.44
N HIS A 232 -3.90 18.49 1.38
CA HIS A 232 -4.23 18.58 2.80
C HIS A 232 -4.54 20.02 3.24
N LEU A 233 -3.75 21.01 2.80
CA LEU A 233 -3.99 22.41 3.16
C LEU A 233 -5.30 22.97 2.58
N PHE A 234 -5.71 22.55 1.39
CA PHE A 234 -6.89 23.08 0.71
C PHE A 234 -8.16 22.24 0.89
N LEU A 235 -8.07 20.91 0.85
CA LEU A 235 -9.25 20.03 0.88
C LEU A 235 -9.59 19.56 2.29
N VAL A 236 -8.60 19.26 3.13
CA VAL A 236 -8.85 18.72 4.49
C VAL A 236 -9.31 19.82 5.44
N THR A 237 -8.86 21.07 5.23
CA THR A 237 -9.33 22.26 5.97
C THR A 237 -10.81 22.56 5.74
N ILE A 238 -11.44 21.99 4.71
CA ILE A 238 -12.88 22.13 4.47
C ILE A 238 -13.63 21.17 5.41
N PRO A 239 -14.40 21.67 6.40
CA PRO A 239 -15.01 20.81 7.43
C PRO A 239 -15.95 19.74 6.88
N SER A 240 -16.59 19.98 5.73
CA SER A 240 -17.49 19.03 5.07
C SER A 240 -16.77 17.90 4.32
N VAL A 241 -15.46 18.06 4.05
CA VAL A 241 -14.66 17.12 3.27
C VAL A 241 -13.78 16.24 4.18
N GLY A 242 -13.19 16.82 5.23
CA GLY A 242 -12.49 16.11 6.29
C GLY A 242 -11.57 14.98 5.78
N TYR A 243 -11.82 13.74 6.23
CA TYR A 243 -11.09 12.53 5.84
C TYR A 243 -11.10 12.22 4.35
N PHE A 244 -12.20 12.55 3.67
CA PHE A 244 -12.35 12.32 2.24
C PHE A 244 -11.37 13.17 1.43
N GLY A 245 -11.03 14.36 1.94
CA GLY A 245 -10.04 15.26 1.35
C GLY A 245 -8.65 14.65 1.33
N SER A 246 -8.27 13.92 2.38
CA SER A 246 -7.00 13.20 2.43
C SER A 246 -6.97 12.06 1.41
N ALA A 247 -8.06 11.30 1.27
CA ALA A 247 -8.17 10.24 0.29
C ALA A 247 -8.13 10.75 -1.17
N ILE A 248 -8.83 11.86 -1.47
CA ILE A 248 -8.75 12.52 -2.78
C ILE A 248 -7.32 13.01 -3.05
N SER A 249 -6.68 13.63 -2.05
CA SER A 249 -5.31 14.15 -2.19
C SER A 249 -4.34 13.03 -2.56
N ALA A 250 -4.44 11.87 -1.92
CA ALA A 250 -3.65 10.69 -2.26
C ALA A 250 -3.94 10.19 -3.69
N LEU A 251 -5.22 10.14 -4.08
CA LEU A 251 -5.63 9.75 -5.43
C LEU A 251 -5.03 10.67 -6.49
N VAL A 252 -5.18 11.99 -6.32
CA VAL A 252 -4.66 13.00 -7.26
C VAL A 252 -3.12 12.93 -7.31
N CYS A 253 -2.46 12.81 -6.16
CA CYS A 253 -1.01 12.64 -6.09
C CYS A 253 -0.54 11.46 -6.95
N TYR A 254 -1.04 10.25 -6.70
CA TYR A 254 -0.60 9.07 -7.44
C TYR A 254 -1.06 9.07 -8.90
N ALA A 255 -2.24 9.62 -9.22
CA ALA A 255 -2.70 9.77 -10.59
C ALA A 255 -1.77 10.71 -11.40
N VAL A 256 -1.41 11.87 -10.84
CA VAL A 256 -0.47 12.80 -11.49
C VAL A 256 0.90 12.16 -11.66
N MET A 257 1.41 11.49 -10.62
CA MET A 257 2.67 10.72 -10.71
C MET A 257 2.63 9.69 -11.83
N CYS A 258 1.53 8.94 -11.98
CA CYS A 258 1.33 7.97 -13.07
C CYS A 258 1.35 8.65 -14.43
N ILE A 259 0.58 9.73 -14.59
CA ILE A 259 0.43 10.46 -15.85
C ILE A 259 1.80 11.01 -16.30
N MET A 260 2.53 11.67 -15.40
CA MET A 260 3.85 12.20 -15.68
C MET A 260 4.85 11.09 -16.04
N CYS A 261 4.85 10.01 -15.27
CA CYS A 261 5.73 8.86 -15.50
C CYS A 261 5.43 8.18 -16.83
N TYR A 262 4.16 8.03 -17.19
CA TYR A 262 3.74 7.45 -18.47
C TYR A 262 4.14 8.31 -19.66
N PHE A 263 3.81 9.61 -19.65
CA PHE A 263 4.12 10.49 -20.78
C PHE A 263 5.62 10.64 -21.02
N LYS A 264 6.42 10.76 -19.95
CA LYS A 264 7.87 10.81 -20.06
C LYS A 264 8.45 9.45 -20.47
N GLY A 265 7.94 8.37 -19.87
CA GLY A 265 8.34 6.99 -20.17
C GLY A 265 8.11 6.62 -21.62
N ARG A 266 6.97 7.00 -22.21
CA ARG A 266 6.63 6.72 -23.62
C ARG A 266 7.67 7.27 -24.60
N LYS A 267 8.32 8.40 -24.28
CA LYS A 267 9.36 9.01 -25.13
C LYS A 267 10.70 8.27 -25.05
N VAL A 268 10.96 7.54 -23.97
CA VAL A 268 12.26 6.88 -23.70
C VAL A 268 12.19 5.37 -23.93
N PHE A 269 11.08 4.75 -23.51
CA PHE A 269 10.82 3.32 -23.58
C PHE A 269 9.33 3.11 -23.90
N ALA A 270 9.01 3.02 -25.20
CA ALA A 270 7.64 2.94 -25.68
C ALA A 270 7.05 1.54 -25.43
N VAL A 271 6.26 1.42 -24.37
CA VAL A 271 5.55 0.18 -24.01
C VAL A 271 4.10 0.26 -24.51
N PRO A 272 3.61 -0.75 -25.26
CA PRO A 272 2.26 -0.77 -25.81
C PRO A 272 1.21 -1.19 -24.76
N TYR A 273 0.99 -0.35 -23.74
CA TYR A 273 -0.01 -0.59 -22.70
C TYR A 273 -1.44 -0.47 -23.24
N ASN A 274 -2.32 -1.40 -22.86
CA ASN A 274 -3.73 -1.39 -23.23
C ASN A 274 -4.61 -0.70 -22.17
N PHE A 275 -4.42 0.62 -21.99
CA PHE A 275 -5.16 1.39 -20.98
C PHE A 275 -6.67 1.39 -21.20
N LYS A 276 -7.15 1.26 -22.44
CA LYS A 276 -8.59 1.24 -22.74
C LYS A 276 -9.28 0.07 -22.03
N LYS A 277 -8.74 -1.14 -22.17
CA LYS A 277 -9.29 -2.33 -21.49
C LYS A 277 -9.21 -2.21 -19.97
N LEU A 278 -8.07 -1.74 -19.45
CA LEU A 278 -7.89 -1.56 -18.01
C LEU A 278 -8.85 -0.52 -17.42
N ALA A 279 -9.09 0.59 -18.14
CA ALA A 279 -10.04 1.62 -17.74
C ALA A 279 -11.48 1.08 -17.72
N ILE A 280 -11.85 0.20 -18.67
CA ILE A 280 -13.18 -0.45 -18.68
C ILE A 280 -13.33 -1.37 -17.45
N TYR A 281 -12.34 -2.21 -17.14
CA TYR A 281 -12.39 -3.06 -15.95
C TYR A 281 -12.45 -2.26 -14.66
N LEU A 282 -11.71 -1.15 -14.59
CA LEU A 282 -11.75 -0.24 -13.47
C LEU A 282 -13.13 0.42 -13.33
N ALA A 283 -13.73 0.88 -14.43
CA ALA A 283 -15.07 1.47 -14.43
C ALA A 283 -16.14 0.46 -13.97
N ILE A 284 -16.07 -0.79 -14.45
CA ILE A 284 -16.97 -1.87 -14.01
C ILE A 284 -16.79 -2.16 -12.53
N ALA A 285 -15.55 -2.25 -12.05
CA ALA A 285 -15.25 -2.46 -10.63
C ALA A 285 -15.81 -1.34 -9.74
N MET A 286 -15.60 -0.07 -10.12
CA MET A 286 -16.16 1.06 -9.40
C MET A 286 -17.69 1.05 -9.41
N ALA A 287 -18.30 0.73 -10.56
CA ALA A 287 -19.75 0.62 -10.67
C ALA A 287 -20.32 -0.45 -9.73
N ILE A 288 -19.66 -1.62 -9.62
CA ILE A 288 -20.06 -2.69 -8.69
C ILE A 288 -19.94 -2.22 -7.23
N ILE A 289 -18.82 -1.59 -6.86
CA ILE A 289 -18.59 -1.09 -5.49
C ILE A 289 -19.65 -0.05 -5.08
N TYR A 290 -19.99 0.88 -5.98
CA TYR A 290 -21.04 1.87 -5.69
C TYR A 290 -22.44 1.27 -5.72
N ALA A 291 -22.70 0.26 -6.57
CA ALA A 291 -23.99 -0.40 -6.66
C ALA A 291 -24.27 -1.35 -5.47
N SER A 292 -23.24 -1.90 -4.83
CA SER A 292 -23.40 -2.73 -3.63
C SER A 292 -23.69 -1.91 -2.37
N ASN A 293 -23.18 -0.69 -2.28
CA ASN A 293 -23.29 0.19 -1.10
C ASN A 293 -24.74 0.47 -0.61
N PRO A 294 -25.75 0.74 -1.47
CA PRO A 294 -27.12 0.98 -0.99
C PRO A 294 -27.86 -0.30 -0.57
N ILE A 295 -27.32 -1.50 -0.81
CA ILE A 295 -27.97 -2.75 -0.44
C ILE A 295 -27.62 -3.04 1.01
N ALA A 296 -28.50 -2.65 1.94
CA ALA A 296 -28.37 -2.97 3.35
C ALA A 296 -29.43 -4.00 3.74
N LEU A 297 -28.99 -5.20 4.11
CA LEU A 297 -29.84 -6.22 4.70
C LEU A 297 -29.83 -6.09 6.23
N ASP A 298 -30.98 -6.30 6.87
CA ASP A 298 -31.12 -6.22 8.33
C ASP A 298 -30.25 -7.25 9.09
N ASN A 299 -29.84 -8.34 8.42
CA ASN A 299 -29.02 -9.39 9.01
C ASN A 299 -27.59 -9.34 8.44
N SER A 300 -26.63 -9.04 9.31
CA SER A 300 -25.20 -8.93 8.97
C SER A 300 -24.62 -10.19 8.32
N TRP A 301 -25.06 -11.40 8.71
CA TRP A 301 -24.58 -12.64 8.09
C TRP A 301 -25.06 -12.80 6.65
N LEU A 302 -26.29 -12.36 6.36
CA LEU A 302 -26.82 -12.35 5.00
C LEU A 302 -26.12 -11.28 4.15
N GLN A 303 -25.81 -10.12 4.73
CA GLN A 303 -25.03 -9.07 4.08
C GLN A 303 -23.64 -9.60 3.68
N TYR A 304 -22.90 -10.21 4.61
CA TYR A 304 -21.59 -10.80 4.32
C TYR A 304 -21.66 -11.88 3.24
N GLY A 305 -22.72 -12.71 3.27
CA GLY A 305 -22.96 -13.71 2.22
C GLY A 305 -23.18 -13.09 0.85
N LEU A 306 -23.98 -12.02 0.77
CA LEU A 306 -24.23 -11.29 -0.48
C LEU A 306 -22.95 -10.63 -1.01
N ASP A 307 -22.19 -9.95 -0.16
CA ASP A 307 -20.95 -9.26 -0.52
C ASP A 307 -19.89 -10.24 -1.06
N LEU A 308 -19.80 -11.43 -0.45
CA LEU A 308 -18.95 -12.52 -0.93
C LEU A 308 -19.42 -13.04 -2.29
N VAL A 309 -20.72 -13.22 -2.48
CA VAL A 309 -21.29 -13.65 -3.78
C VAL A 309 -21.00 -12.63 -4.87
N ILE A 310 -21.19 -11.33 -4.61
CA ILE A 310 -20.86 -10.24 -5.55
C ILE A 310 -19.37 -10.28 -5.90
N THR A 311 -18.51 -10.46 -4.90
CA THR A 311 -17.06 -10.57 -5.09
C THR A 311 -16.69 -11.77 -5.96
N VAL A 312 -17.21 -12.96 -5.65
CA VAL A 312 -16.95 -14.18 -6.43
C VAL A 312 -17.48 -14.03 -7.86
N ALA A 313 -18.67 -13.46 -8.05
CA ALA A 313 -19.23 -13.20 -9.37
C ALA A 313 -18.32 -12.28 -10.20
N PHE A 314 -17.77 -11.23 -9.57
CA PHE A 314 -16.80 -10.35 -10.23
C PHE A 314 -15.50 -11.05 -10.59
N LEU A 315 -14.96 -11.90 -9.70
CA LEU A 315 -13.76 -12.69 -9.97
C LEU A 315 -13.98 -13.67 -11.12
N VAL A 316 -15.13 -14.35 -11.15
CA VAL A 316 -15.52 -15.24 -12.26
C VAL A 316 -15.65 -14.45 -13.56
N PHE A 317 -16.27 -13.27 -13.53
CA PHE A 317 -16.35 -12.38 -14.70
C PHE A 317 -14.96 -12.02 -15.25
N LEU A 318 -14.02 -11.60 -14.39
CA LEU A 318 -12.65 -11.33 -14.80
C LEU A 318 -11.94 -12.57 -15.36
N TYR A 319 -12.12 -13.73 -14.72
CA TYR A 319 -11.55 -15.00 -15.18
C TYR A 319 -12.09 -15.42 -16.55
N LEU A 320 -13.38 -15.25 -16.82
CA LEU A 320 -13.98 -15.61 -18.11
C LEU A 320 -13.46 -14.73 -19.25
N LEU A 321 -13.22 -13.43 -19.00
CA LEU A 321 -12.71 -12.51 -20.01
C LEU A 321 -11.22 -12.66 -20.27
N GLU A 322 -10.41 -12.85 -19.22
CA GLU A 322 -8.95 -12.83 -19.32
C GLU A 322 -8.32 -14.24 -19.27
N GLY A 323 -8.91 -15.15 -18.51
CA GLY A 323 -8.45 -16.54 -18.37
C GLY A 323 -8.55 -17.34 -19.67
N ARG A 324 -9.54 -17.04 -20.54
CA ARG A 324 -9.65 -17.65 -21.87
C ARG A 324 -8.52 -17.26 -22.83
N ASN A 325 -7.88 -16.11 -22.61
CA ASN A 325 -6.74 -15.63 -23.40
C ASN A 325 -5.39 -16.16 -22.88
N PHE A 326 -5.39 -16.91 -21.78
CA PHE A 326 -4.20 -17.47 -21.17
C PHE A 326 -3.70 -18.71 -21.91
N LYS A 327 -3.31 -18.56 -23.20
CA LYS A 327 -2.53 -19.60 -23.88
C LYS A 327 -1.09 -19.53 -23.38
N TYR A 328 -0.78 -20.30 -22.35
CA TYR A 328 0.59 -20.58 -21.96
C TYR A 328 1.24 -21.40 -23.09
N LYS A 329 2.05 -20.76 -23.93
CA LYS A 329 3.03 -21.50 -24.73
C LYS A 329 4.11 -21.91 -23.74
N SER A 330 4.13 -23.19 -23.36
CA SER A 330 5.32 -23.77 -22.77
C SER A 330 6.47 -23.48 -23.70
N VAL A 331 7.49 -22.78 -23.21
CA VAL A 331 8.77 -22.67 -23.91
C VAL A 331 9.26 -24.11 -24.03
N SER A 332 9.23 -24.69 -25.24
CA SER A 332 9.89 -25.97 -25.47
C SER A 332 11.33 -25.75 -25.08
N THR A 333 11.75 -26.44 -24.03
CA THR A 333 13.14 -26.45 -23.60
C THR A 333 13.83 -27.44 -24.51
N ASP A 334 13.98 -27.07 -25.79
CA ASP A 334 14.84 -27.82 -26.70
C ASP A 334 16.29 -27.47 -26.29
N ARG A 335 16.83 -28.32 -25.43
CA ARG A 335 18.26 -28.42 -25.14
C ARG A 335 18.87 -29.51 -26.00
#